data_AF-A0A7C3A9X5-F1
#
_entry.id   AF-A0A7C3A9X5-F1
#
_cell.length_a   1.000
_cell.length_b   1.000
_cell.length_c   1.000
_cell.angle_alpha   90.00
_cell.angle_beta   90.00
_cell.angle_gamma   90.00
#
_symmetry.space_group_name_H-M   'P 1'
#
loop_
_entity.id
_entity.type
_entity.pdbx_description
1 polymer ?
#
loop_
_entity_poly.entity_id
_entity_poly.type
_entity_poly.pdbx_seq_one_letter_code
_entity_poly.pdbx_strand_id
1 'polypeptide(L)'
;VDQKLVMFTKGCNGRLATTDYNLTKVAQVRSVDVVNINDMANSLKVVALPGEGMEVRIVKPGEEADQGIGYLDDGTMIVVEGARNKIGRVVQISVTSSLQTSAGKMIFGKFEGFADESNAESGPARRPPGRRPPYRR
;
A
#
# COMPACT_ATOMS: atom_id res chain seq x y z
N VAL A 1 1.82 -18.16 -36.25
CA VAL A 1 2.29 -19.17 -35.27
C VAL A 1 1.32 -19.23 -34.09
N ASP A 2 0.86 -18.08 -33.63
CA ASP A 2 -0.12 -17.87 -32.54
C ASP A 2 -1.42 -18.67 -32.70
N GLN A 3 -1.95 -18.72 -33.92
CA GLN A 3 -3.16 -19.47 -34.23
C GLN A 3 -3.01 -20.98 -33.99
N LYS A 4 -1.79 -21.53 -34.19
CA LYS A 4 -1.51 -22.94 -33.92
C LYS A 4 -1.44 -23.20 -32.41
N LEU A 5 -0.84 -22.29 -31.63
CA LEU A 5 -0.82 -22.40 -30.17
C LEU A 5 -2.23 -22.40 -29.57
N VAL A 6 -3.09 -21.47 -30.00
CA VAL A 6 -4.46 -21.38 -29.47
C VAL A 6 -5.28 -22.62 -29.83
N MET A 7 -5.15 -23.13 -31.06
CA MET A 7 -5.86 -24.34 -31.50
C MET A 7 -5.35 -25.60 -30.78
N PHE A 8 -4.05 -25.72 -30.57
CA PHE A 8 -3.46 -26.83 -29.82
C PHE A 8 -3.92 -26.82 -28.36
N THR A 9 -3.87 -25.66 -27.71
CA THR A 9 -4.31 -25.50 -26.31
C THR A 9 -5.78 -25.83 -26.14
N LYS A 10 -6.63 -25.42 -27.09
CA LYS A 10 -8.05 -25.79 -27.13
C LYS A 10 -8.26 -27.29 -27.30
N GLY A 11 -7.50 -27.93 -28.20
CA GLY A 11 -7.59 -29.37 -28.42
C GLY A 11 -7.11 -30.21 -27.22
N CYS A 12 -6.17 -29.69 -26.44
CA CYS A 12 -5.68 -30.34 -25.22
C CYS A 12 -6.46 -29.96 -23.96
N ASN A 13 -7.55 -29.18 -24.08
CA ASN A 13 -8.31 -28.65 -22.95
C ASN A 13 -7.42 -27.94 -21.90
N GLY A 14 -6.32 -27.35 -22.36
CA GLY A 14 -5.29 -26.73 -21.54
C GLY A 14 -5.50 -25.24 -21.33
N ARG A 15 -4.61 -24.63 -20.55
CA ARG A 15 -4.56 -23.17 -20.33
C ARG A 15 -3.31 -22.60 -21.01
N LEU A 16 -3.46 -21.46 -21.67
CA LEU A 16 -2.37 -20.79 -22.36
C LEU A 16 -1.66 -19.86 -21.39
N ALA A 17 -0.41 -20.16 -21.04
CA ALA A 17 0.45 -19.23 -20.30
C ALA A 17 1.19 -18.32 -21.30
N THR A 18 1.05 -17.00 -21.17
CA THR A 18 1.72 -16.05 -22.07
C THR A 18 2.06 -14.75 -21.36
N THR A 19 3.02 -14.00 -21.89
CA THR A 19 3.30 -12.62 -21.49
C THR A 19 2.69 -11.61 -22.48
N ASP A 20 2.20 -12.06 -23.63
CA ASP A 20 1.70 -11.22 -24.71
C ASP A 20 0.21 -10.88 -24.53
N TYR A 21 -0.08 -9.58 -24.45
CA TYR A 21 -1.41 -9.03 -24.30
C TYR A 21 -2.30 -9.26 -25.55
N ASN A 22 -1.74 -9.17 -26.76
CA ASN A 22 -2.48 -9.38 -28.00
C ASN A 22 -2.88 -10.84 -28.16
N LEU A 23 -1.98 -11.76 -27.82
CA LEU A 23 -2.28 -13.19 -27.81
C LEU A 23 -3.36 -13.54 -26.79
N THR A 24 -3.33 -12.88 -25.63
CA THR A 24 -4.37 -13.02 -24.58
C THR A 24 -5.76 -12.66 -25.14
N LYS A 25 -5.89 -11.52 -25.82
CA LYS A 25 -7.17 -11.12 -26.45
C LYS A 25 -7.66 -12.11 -27.51
N VAL A 26 -6.77 -12.55 -28.39
CA VAL A 26 -7.13 -13.50 -29.47
C VAL A 26 -7.54 -14.87 -28.90
N ALA A 27 -6.89 -15.32 -27.84
CA ALA A 27 -7.21 -16.59 -27.17
C ALA A 27 -8.54 -16.53 -26.40
N GLN A 28 -8.84 -15.41 -25.73
CA GLN A 28 -10.14 -15.19 -25.07
C GLN A 28 -11.31 -15.22 -26.06
N VAL A 29 -11.17 -14.58 -27.24
CA VAL A 29 -12.19 -14.62 -28.31
C VAL A 29 -12.45 -16.05 -28.79
N ARG A 30 -11.47 -16.94 -28.68
CA ARG A 30 -11.56 -18.36 -29.08
C ARG A 30 -11.96 -19.29 -27.93
N SER A 31 -12.34 -18.72 -26.79
CA SER A 31 -12.72 -19.40 -25.55
C SER A 31 -11.62 -20.32 -25.01
N VAL A 32 -10.37 -19.86 -25.07
CA VAL A 32 -9.23 -20.54 -24.44
C VAL A 32 -8.86 -19.78 -23.18
N ASP A 33 -8.76 -20.50 -22.07
CA ASP A 33 -8.30 -19.96 -20.79
C ASP A 33 -6.85 -19.48 -20.91
N VAL A 34 -6.60 -18.23 -20.55
CA VAL A 34 -5.27 -17.62 -20.61
C VAL A 34 -4.84 -17.19 -19.22
N VAL A 35 -3.60 -17.50 -18.88
CA VAL A 35 -2.92 -16.99 -17.69
C VAL A 35 -1.80 -16.07 -18.16
N ASN A 36 -1.97 -14.77 -17.92
CA ASN A 36 -0.92 -13.81 -18.22
C ASN A 36 -0.03 -13.60 -16.99
N ILE A 37 1.26 -13.87 -17.15
CA ILE A 37 2.24 -13.76 -16.06
C ILE A 37 2.36 -12.31 -15.58
N ASN A 38 2.21 -11.33 -16.47
CA ASN A 38 2.22 -9.92 -16.11
C ASN A 38 1.00 -9.53 -15.25
N ASP A 39 -0.17 -10.11 -15.52
CA ASP A 39 -1.37 -9.86 -14.75
C ASP A 39 -1.24 -10.45 -13.34
N MET A 40 -0.70 -11.67 -13.23
CA MET A 40 -0.39 -12.27 -11.93
C MET A 40 0.63 -11.45 -11.14
N ALA A 41 1.69 -10.96 -11.79
CA ALA A 41 2.69 -10.11 -11.16
C ALA A 41 2.09 -8.78 -10.69
N ASN A 42 1.12 -8.23 -11.40
CA ASN A 42 0.40 -7.03 -10.98
C ASN A 42 -0.57 -7.30 -9.83
N SER A 43 -1.25 -8.45 -9.79
CA SER A 43 -2.13 -8.84 -8.67
C SER A 43 -1.39 -9.10 -7.36
N LEU A 44 -0.09 -9.40 -7.42
CA LEU A 44 0.77 -9.59 -6.25
C LEU A 44 1.43 -8.29 -5.76
N LYS A 45 1.30 -7.18 -6.50
CA LYS A 45 1.74 -5.88 -5.99
C LYS A 45 0.80 -5.47 -4.87
N VAL A 46 1.36 -5.11 -3.72
CA VAL A 46 0.62 -4.50 -2.62
C VAL A 46 -0.01 -3.22 -3.15
N VAL A 47 -1.29 -3.29 -3.51
CA VAL A 47 -2.08 -2.13 -3.90
C VAL A 47 -2.54 -1.50 -2.60
N ALA A 48 -2.12 -0.28 -2.31
CA ALA A 48 -2.76 0.52 -1.27
C ALA A 48 -4.23 0.68 -1.67
N LEU A 49 -5.13 -0.07 -1.04
CA LEU A 49 -6.54 -0.07 -1.38
C LEU A 49 -7.19 1.23 -0.86
N PRO A 50 -8.10 1.85 -1.61
CA PRO A 50 -8.93 2.93 -1.09
C PRO A 50 -9.68 2.44 0.16
N GLY A 51 -9.53 3.16 1.28
CA GLY A 51 -10.06 2.80 2.60
C GLY A 51 -9.06 2.13 3.54
N GLU A 52 -7.87 1.76 3.07
CA GLU A 52 -6.81 1.24 3.93
C GLU A 52 -6.02 2.37 4.60
N GLY A 53 -5.71 2.20 5.88
CA GLY A 53 -4.89 3.12 6.64
C GLY A 53 -3.41 2.91 6.35
N MET A 54 -2.66 3.96 6.06
CA MET A 54 -1.20 3.91 5.94
C MET A 54 -0.52 5.01 6.76
N GLU A 55 0.73 4.75 7.14
CA GLU A 55 1.58 5.76 7.75
C GLU A 55 2.43 6.44 6.68
N VAL A 56 2.41 7.77 6.67
CA VAL A 56 3.28 8.54 5.80
C VAL A 56 3.93 9.69 6.55
N ARG A 57 5.20 9.94 6.25
CA ARG A 57 5.89 11.13 6.72
C ARG A 57 5.62 12.29 5.79
N ILE A 58 5.10 13.38 6.33
CA ILE A 58 4.87 14.60 5.55
C ILE A 58 6.21 15.32 5.37
N VAL A 59 6.65 15.48 4.13
CA VAL A 59 7.95 16.08 3.79
C VAL A 59 7.77 17.53 3.33
N LYS A 60 6.70 17.82 2.59
CA LYS A 60 6.47 19.12 1.97
C LYS A 60 5.01 19.57 2.08
N PRO A 61 4.72 20.88 2.01
CA PRO A 61 3.36 21.35 1.79
C PRO A 61 2.87 20.96 0.38
N GLY A 62 1.57 20.69 0.25
CA GLY A 62 0.93 20.44 -1.03
C GLY A 62 0.59 21.72 -1.80
N GLU A 63 -0.05 21.53 -2.95
CA GLU A 63 -0.50 22.63 -3.81
C GLU A 63 -1.61 23.44 -3.13
N GLU A 64 -2.56 22.74 -2.50
CA GLU A 64 -3.69 23.36 -1.80
C GLU A 64 -3.36 23.81 -0.36
N ALA A 65 -4.19 24.73 0.14
CA ALA A 65 -4.07 25.32 1.48
C ALA A 65 -4.13 24.33 2.64
N ASP A 66 -4.67 23.12 2.45
CA ASP A 66 -4.77 22.09 3.48
C ASP A 66 -3.95 20.82 3.18
N GLN A 67 -3.25 20.78 2.05
CA GLN A 67 -2.54 19.57 1.63
C GLN A 67 -1.11 19.49 2.18
N GLY A 68 -0.69 18.28 2.48
CA GLY A 68 0.71 17.89 2.68
C GLY A 68 1.11 16.81 1.69
N ILE A 69 2.39 16.76 1.34
CA ILE A 69 2.98 15.76 0.44
C ILE A 69 3.97 14.90 1.23
N GLY A 70 3.78 13.59 1.14
CA GLY A 70 4.72 12.56 1.56
C GLY A 70 5.19 11.73 0.37
N TYR A 71 6.23 10.94 0.60
CA TYR A 71 6.74 9.99 -0.40
C TYR A 71 6.93 8.63 0.27
N LEU A 72 6.64 7.56 -0.46
CA LEU A 72 7.07 6.21 -0.10
C LEU A 72 8.50 5.96 -0.57
N ASP A 73 9.12 4.91 -0.05
CA ASP A 73 10.50 4.51 -0.40
C ASP A 73 10.66 4.16 -1.89
N ASP A 74 9.55 3.79 -2.56
CA ASP A 74 9.51 3.46 -3.98
C ASP A 74 9.35 4.70 -4.89
N GLY A 75 9.27 5.90 -4.31
CA GLY A 75 9.07 7.16 -5.03
C GLY A 75 7.62 7.51 -5.35
N THR A 76 6.64 6.70 -4.90
CA THR A 76 5.22 7.03 -5.01
C THR A 76 4.91 8.29 -4.21
N MET A 77 4.28 9.27 -4.85
CA MET A 77 3.90 10.53 -4.22
C MET A 77 2.55 10.37 -3.50
N ILE A 78 2.50 10.72 -2.23
CA ILE A 78 1.28 10.68 -1.43
C ILE A 78 0.85 12.11 -1.11
N VAL A 79 -0.38 12.47 -1.50
CA VAL A 79 -1.01 13.75 -1.19
C VAL A 79 -2.03 13.54 -0.09
N VAL A 80 -1.85 14.24 1.03
CA VAL A 80 -2.68 14.09 2.23
C VAL A 80 -3.43 15.38 2.53
N GLU A 81 -4.74 15.29 2.61
CA GLU A 81 -5.62 16.40 3.04
C GLU A 81 -5.58 16.58 4.57
N GLY A 82 -5.47 17.83 5.04
CA GLY A 82 -5.37 18.19 6.46
C GLY A 82 -3.97 18.07 7.05
N ALA A 83 -2.96 17.81 6.21
CA ALA A 83 -1.59 17.53 6.66
C ALA A 83 -0.63 18.73 6.59
N ARG A 84 -1.07 19.89 6.10
CA ARG A 84 -0.21 21.08 5.94
C ARG A 84 0.49 21.51 7.23
N ASN A 85 -0.22 21.47 8.36
CA ASN A 85 0.33 21.87 9.66
C ASN A 85 1.16 20.76 10.33
N LYS A 86 1.35 19.63 9.66
CA LYS A 86 1.97 18.40 10.20
C LYS A 86 3.24 18.01 9.44
N ILE A 87 3.85 18.97 8.74
CA ILE A 87 5.13 18.79 8.04
C ILE A 87 6.22 18.32 9.02
N GLY A 88 7.00 17.33 8.61
CA GLY A 88 8.07 16.72 9.37
C GLY A 88 7.64 15.55 10.27
N ARG A 89 6.33 15.36 10.49
CA ARG A 89 5.76 14.30 11.33
C ARG A 89 5.28 13.10 10.51
N VAL A 90 5.20 11.95 11.16
CA VAL A 90 4.55 10.74 10.64
C VAL A 90 3.08 10.80 11.04
N VAL A 91 2.19 10.62 10.05
CA VAL A 91 0.75 10.67 10.23
C VAL A 91 0.11 9.42 9.67
N GLN A 92 -0.94 8.94 10.33
CA GLN A 92 -1.84 7.93 9.77
C GLN A 92 -2.86 8.61 8.87
N ILE A 93 -3.01 8.05 7.68
CA ILE A 93 -3.91 8.53 6.64
C ILE A 93 -4.79 7.39 6.16
N SER A 94 -6.03 7.70 5.79
CA SER A 94 -6.90 6.79 5.04
C SER A 94 -6.79 7.11 3.56
N VAL A 95 -6.47 6.11 2.73
CA VAL A 95 -6.37 6.29 1.28
C VAL A 95 -7.75 6.56 0.68
N THR A 96 -7.92 7.69 0.00
CA THR A 96 -9.18 8.03 -0.67
C THR A 96 -9.17 7.57 -2.13
N SER A 97 -8.04 7.71 -2.82
CA SER A 97 -7.90 7.28 -4.21
C SER A 97 -6.43 7.11 -4.58
N SER A 98 -6.17 6.38 -5.67
CA SER A 98 -4.84 6.34 -6.29
C SER A 98 -4.96 6.70 -7.76
N LEU A 99 -4.05 7.53 -8.24
CA LEU A 99 -3.95 7.94 -9.64
C LEU A 99 -2.61 7.49 -10.19
N GLN A 100 -2.64 6.65 -11.22
CA GLN A 100 -1.44 6.26 -11.95
C GLN A 100 -1.33 7.10 -13.22
N THR A 101 -0.20 7.77 -13.38
CA THR A 101 0.12 8.56 -14.58
C THR A 101 1.38 8.02 -15.23
N SER A 102 1.67 8.46 -16.46
CA SER A 102 2.90 8.09 -17.18
C SER A 102 4.18 8.51 -16.46
N ALA A 103 4.10 9.53 -15.58
CA ALA A 103 5.21 10.06 -14.80
C ALA A 103 5.41 9.35 -13.45
N GLY A 104 4.45 8.56 -12.99
CA GLY A 104 4.53 7.88 -11.70
C GLY A 104 3.16 7.56 -11.08
N LYS A 105 3.21 6.96 -9.89
CA LYS A 105 2.02 6.69 -9.07
C LYS A 105 1.83 7.81 -8.06
N MET A 106 0.59 8.29 -7.97
CA MET A 106 0.13 9.21 -6.95
C MET A 106 -0.95 8.54 -6.11
N ILE A 107 -0.91 8.74 -4.80
CA ILE A 107 -1.93 8.28 -3.86
C ILE A 107 -2.49 9.51 -3.16
N PHE A 108 -3.81 9.58 -3.03
CA PHE A 108 -4.50 10.61 -2.28
C PHE A 108 -5.06 9.99 -1.01
N GLY A 109 -4.92 10.69 0.11
CA GLY A 109 -5.44 10.25 1.38
C GLY A 109 -5.92 11.40 2.25
N LYS A 110 -6.67 11.06 3.29
CA LYS A 110 -7.17 11.99 4.30
C LYS A 110 -6.49 11.68 5.63
N PHE A 111 -6.09 12.73 6.34
CA PHE A 111 -5.53 12.57 7.69
C PHE A 111 -6.54 11.91 8.65
N GLU A 112 -6.11 10.82 9.32
CA GLU A 112 -6.88 10.15 10.39
C GLU A 112 -6.30 10.42 11.78
N GLY A 113 -4.97 10.44 11.93
CA GLY A 113 -4.33 10.58 13.24
C GLY A 113 -2.82 10.77 13.20
N PHE A 114 -2.22 11.03 14.36
CA PHE A 114 -0.77 10.94 14.51
C PHE A 114 -0.41 9.48 14.76
N ALA A 115 0.61 8.98 14.05
CA ALA A 115 1.24 7.74 14.46
C ALA A 115 1.97 8.05 15.79
N ASP A 116 1.35 7.68 16.91
CA ASP A 116 1.91 7.94 18.24
C ASP A 116 3.16 7.07 18.46
N GLU A 117 4.32 7.71 18.62
CA GLU A 117 5.50 7.10 19.27
C GLU A 117 5.32 6.97 20.81
N SER A 118 4.11 7.15 21.35
CA SER A 118 3.83 7.14 22.78
C SER A 118 3.22 5.82 23.29
N ASN A 119 3.78 4.67 22.90
CA ASN A 119 3.49 3.40 23.59
C ASN A 119 4.75 2.66 24.09
N ALA A 120 5.90 3.36 24.19
CA ALA A 120 7.14 2.77 24.68
C ALA A 120 7.39 2.91 26.20
N GLU A 121 6.56 3.65 26.95
CA GLU A 121 6.69 3.75 28.42
C GLU A 121 5.35 3.60 29.14
N SER A 122 4.85 2.38 29.19
CA SER A 122 3.95 1.91 30.26
C SER A 122 4.48 0.58 30.81
N GLY A 123 5.74 0.60 31.27
CA GLY A 123 6.26 -0.49 32.08
C GLY A 123 5.48 -0.58 33.41
N PRO A 124 5.15 -1.77 33.92
CA PRO A 124 4.37 -1.90 35.14
C PRO A 124 5.13 -1.23 36.29
N ALA A 125 4.44 -0.33 36.98
CA ALA A 125 4.94 0.44 38.12
C ALA A 125 5.75 -0.46 39.07
N ARG A 126 7.07 -0.20 39.16
CA ARG A 126 7.90 -0.80 40.21
C ARG A 126 7.38 -0.28 41.55
N ARG A 127 6.71 -1.15 42.31
CA ARG A 127 6.34 -0.91 43.70
C ARG A 127 7.57 -0.40 44.48
N PRO A 128 7.43 0.63 45.33
CA PRO A 128 8.55 1.08 46.15
C PRO A 128 8.97 -0.03 47.12
N PRO A 129 10.28 -0.15 47.45
CA PRO A 129 10.75 -1.17 48.38
C PRO A 129 10.13 -0.94 49.75
N GLY A 130 9.52 -2.00 50.30
CA GLY A 130 8.86 -1.99 51.60
C GLY A 130 9.80 -1.50 52.70
N ARG A 131 9.37 -0.47 53.44
CA ARG A 131 9.98 -0.10 54.71
C ARG A 131 9.81 -1.27 55.69
N ARG A 132 10.90 -1.96 56.01
CA ARG A 132 10.94 -2.87 57.17
C ARG A 132 10.81 -2.02 58.45
N PRO A 133 9.89 -2.33 59.38
CA PRO A 133 9.89 -1.67 60.67
C PRO A 133 11.10 -2.11 61.51
N PRO A 134 11.62 -1.23 62.38
CA PRO A 134 12.81 -1.53 63.16
C PRO A 134 12.51 -2.54 64.27
N TYR A 135 13.48 -3.42 64.49
CA TYR A 135 13.57 -4.40 65.55
C TYR A 135 13.27 -3.74 66.91
N ARG A 136 12.28 -4.26 67.66
CA ARG A 136 12.08 -3.92 69.08
C ARG A 136 12.65 -5.06 69.91
N ARG A 137 13.47 -4.67 70.89
CA ARG A 137 14.28 -5.49 71.81
C ARG A 137 13.64 -6.78 72.28
#